data_AF-A0A382GJK9-F1
#
_entry.id   AF-A0A382GJK9-F1
#
_cell.length_a   1.000
_cell.length_b   1.000
_cell.length_c   1.000
_cell.angle_alpha   90.00
_cell.angle_beta   90.00
_cell.angle_gamma   90.00
#
_symmetry.space_group_name_H-M   'P 1'
#
loop_
_entity.id
_entity.type
_entity.pdbx_description
1 polymer ?
#
loop_
_entity_poly.entity_id
_entity_poly.type
_entity_poly.pdbx_seq_one_letter_code
_entity_poly.pdbx_strand_id
1 'polypeptide(L)'
;VRFVDLFCGIGGFHTALSQLGHECVFACDIDESAANVYETNFGIRPSRDIRECTNLPDFEILCAGFPCQPFSKSGSQEGFGDETRGTLFHEIMRIVRESNPSILFLENVPNLERHDEGNTYRVIRGAIEEAGYRFWSEVLSPHKFGTPQIRKRLFMVGIRDDLCCEEEFSFPKESNERTDVRDILDPRDVVGDQYDLTPRKIAVIDTWGQFIKALPSNSRPPSPTWSQEFGRRYPLEGIHPISKQKVRVKDLKSVLHEEGQSVPESRFRKDSIPLFPPYIQSSKTQLPDWKKNFIKKNREFWE
;
A
#
# COMPACT_ATOMS: atom_id res chain seq x y z
N VAL A 1 -5.79 -18.07 23.68
CA VAL A 1 -5.74 -16.59 23.74
C VAL A 1 -6.72 -16.05 22.72
N ARG A 2 -7.45 -14.99 23.06
CA ARG A 2 -8.44 -14.34 22.18
C ARG A 2 -7.82 -13.12 21.51
N PHE A 3 -8.11 -12.91 20.23
CA PHE A 3 -7.59 -11.77 19.47
C PHE A 3 -8.66 -11.07 18.65
N VAL A 4 -8.36 -9.83 18.26
CA VAL A 4 -9.16 -9.06 17.32
C VAL A 4 -8.33 -8.73 16.08
N ASP A 5 -8.97 -8.75 14.92
CA ASP A 5 -8.32 -8.55 13.61
C ASP A 5 -8.88 -7.28 12.95
N LEU A 6 -8.18 -6.16 13.11
CA LEU A 6 -8.56 -4.88 12.53
C LEU A 6 -7.89 -4.70 11.16
N PHE A 7 -8.60 -4.09 10.20
CA PHE A 7 -8.14 -4.02 8.81
C PHE A 7 -7.81 -5.42 8.26
N CYS A 8 -8.72 -6.37 8.55
CA CYS A 8 -8.45 -7.79 8.46
C CYS A 8 -8.26 -8.29 7.02
N GLY A 9 -8.76 -7.55 6.02
CA GLY A 9 -8.74 -7.96 4.62
C GLY A 9 -9.31 -9.36 4.44
N ILE A 10 -8.49 -10.27 3.92
CA ILE A 10 -8.84 -11.68 3.72
C ILE A 10 -8.42 -12.60 4.90
N GLY A 11 -7.98 -12.04 6.02
CA GLY A 11 -7.66 -12.76 7.25
C GLY A 11 -6.25 -13.37 7.33
N GLY A 12 -5.24 -12.57 6.96
CA GLY A 12 -3.84 -12.97 7.11
C GLY A 12 -3.43 -13.20 8.58
N PHE A 13 -3.74 -12.24 9.46
CA PHE A 13 -3.53 -12.40 10.90
C PHE A 13 -4.39 -13.51 11.50
N HIS A 14 -5.67 -13.58 11.11
CA HIS A 14 -6.56 -14.66 11.53
C HIS A 14 -5.96 -16.03 11.25
N THR A 15 -5.56 -16.29 10.00
CA THR A 15 -4.97 -17.57 9.59
C THR A 15 -3.75 -17.92 10.44
N ALA A 16 -2.84 -16.96 10.63
CA ALA A 16 -1.62 -17.19 11.40
C ALA A 16 -1.90 -17.52 12.87
N LEU A 17 -2.76 -16.73 13.55
CA LEU A 17 -3.04 -16.91 14.97
C LEU A 17 -3.93 -18.12 15.24
N SER A 18 -4.89 -18.42 14.37
CA SER A 18 -5.73 -19.62 14.52
C SER A 18 -4.96 -20.92 14.30
N GLN A 19 -3.94 -20.93 13.42
CA GLN A 19 -3.03 -22.07 13.30
C GLN A 19 -2.20 -22.31 14.58
N LEU A 20 -2.00 -21.28 15.39
CA LEU A 20 -1.36 -21.38 16.72
C LEU A 20 -2.37 -21.69 17.85
N GLY A 21 -3.64 -21.97 17.53
CA GLY A 21 -4.68 -22.29 18.50
C GLY A 21 -5.30 -21.08 19.20
N HIS A 22 -5.16 -19.87 18.64
CA HIS A 22 -5.82 -18.67 19.15
C HIS A 22 -7.19 -18.45 18.49
N GLU A 23 -8.08 -17.75 19.19
CA GLU A 23 -9.47 -17.54 18.78
C GLU A 23 -9.70 -16.09 18.36
N CYS A 24 -10.19 -15.87 17.14
CA CYS A 24 -10.61 -14.55 16.69
C CYS A 24 -12.00 -14.25 17.25
N VAL A 25 -12.15 -13.17 18.02
CA VAL A 25 -13.45 -12.79 18.62
C VAL A 25 -14.07 -11.55 18.00
N PHE A 26 -13.31 -10.83 17.17
CA PHE A 26 -13.81 -9.68 16.42
C PHE A 26 -12.95 -9.42 15.20
N ALA A 27 -13.57 -9.00 14.09
CA ALA A 27 -12.87 -8.60 12.88
C ALA A 27 -13.47 -7.29 12.32
N CYS A 28 -12.67 -6.47 11.65
CA CYS A 28 -13.13 -5.24 11.01
C CYS A 28 -12.44 -5.00 9.66
N ASP A 29 -13.21 -4.71 8.62
CA ASP A 29 -12.73 -4.20 7.33
C ASP A 29 -13.83 -3.42 6.59
N ILE A 30 -13.43 -2.33 5.92
CA ILE A 30 -14.36 -1.47 5.17
C ILE A 30 -14.68 -2.00 3.78
N ASP A 31 -13.82 -2.86 3.25
CA ASP A 31 -14.00 -3.47 1.93
C ASP A 31 -14.98 -4.65 2.00
N GLU A 32 -16.14 -4.45 1.38
CA GLU A 32 -17.21 -5.43 1.33
C GLU A 32 -16.79 -6.75 0.65
N SER A 33 -15.90 -6.69 -0.35
CA SER A 33 -15.43 -7.90 -1.03
C SER A 33 -14.51 -8.72 -0.14
N ALA A 34 -13.61 -8.06 0.59
CA ALA A 34 -12.76 -8.67 1.60
C ALA A 34 -13.60 -9.28 2.74
N ALA A 35 -14.58 -8.54 3.24
CA ALA A 35 -15.50 -9.02 4.28
C ALA A 35 -16.25 -10.29 3.88
N ASN A 36 -16.74 -10.37 2.63
CA ASN A 36 -17.40 -11.57 2.11
C ASN A 36 -16.46 -12.78 2.05
N VAL A 37 -15.21 -12.58 1.62
CA VAL A 37 -14.19 -13.65 1.64
C VAL A 37 -13.88 -14.07 3.07
N TYR A 38 -13.71 -13.12 3.99
CA TYR A 38 -13.42 -13.39 5.39
C TYR A 38 -14.54 -14.22 6.04
N GLU A 39 -15.79 -13.82 5.89
CA GLU A 39 -16.96 -14.53 6.41
C GLU A 39 -17.07 -15.94 5.84
N THR A 40 -16.81 -16.11 4.54
CA THR A 40 -16.82 -17.43 3.89
C THR A 40 -15.79 -18.39 4.49
N ASN A 41 -14.60 -17.89 4.87
CA ASN A 41 -13.51 -18.72 5.38
C ASN A 41 -13.57 -18.94 6.90
N PHE A 42 -14.06 -17.97 7.66
CA PHE A 42 -13.97 -17.97 9.12
C PHE A 42 -15.32 -17.94 9.84
N GLY A 43 -16.44 -17.80 9.11
CA GLY A 43 -17.78 -17.73 9.70
C GLY A 43 -18.04 -16.47 10.54
N ILE A 44 -17.13 -15.49 10.50
CA ILE A 44 -17.22 -14.21 11.21
C ILE A 44 -17.43 -13.12 10.18
N ARG A 45 -18.52 -12.36 10.29
CA ARG A 45 -18.73 -11.16 9.48
C ARG A 45 -17.92 -9.99 10.05
N PRO A 46 -16.96 -9.40 9.31
CA PRO A 46 -16.25 -8.22 9.80
C PRO A 46 -17.18 -7.01 9.95
N SER A 47 -16.95 -6.22 11.00
CA SER A 47 -17.53 -4.88 11.13
C SER A 47 -16.96 -3.94 10.07
N ARG A 48 -17.76 -2.96 9.63
CA ARG A 48 -17.43 -2.16 8.43
C ARG A 48 -16.49 -0.98 8.68
N ASP A 49 -16.75 -0.17 9.70
CA ASP A 49 -15.92 1.00 10.00
C ASP A 49 -15.36 0.89 11.42
N ILE A 50 -14.03 0.94 11.53
CA ILE A 50 -13.32 0.93 12.82
C ILE A 50 -13.79 2.07 13.75
N ARG A 51 -14.26 3.19 13.19
CA ARG A 51 -14.79 4.33 13.96
C ARG A 51 -16.07 4.00 14.70
N GLU A 52 -16.81 2.99 14.25
CA GLU A 52 -18.06 2.52 14.85
C GLU A 52 -17.82 1.35 15.82
N CYS A 53 -16.59 0.80 15.84
CA CYS A 53 -16.23 -0.33 16.68
C CYS A 53 -16.09 0.11 18.14
N THR A 54 -17.10 -0.22 18.95
CA THR A 54 -17.19 0.07 20.39
C THR A 54 -17.65 -1.19 21.12
N ASN A 55 -17.35 -1.30 22.42
CA ASN A 55 -17.75 -2.43 23.26
C ASN A 55 -17.32 -3.80 22.69
N LEU A 56 -16.05 -3.91 22.29
CA LEU A 56 -15.51 -5.16 21.76
C LEU A 56 -15.50 -6.26 22.85
N PRO A 57 -15.69 -7.55 22.47
CA PRO A 57 -15.51 -8.67 23.41
C PRO A 57 -14.10 -8.70 23.98
N ASP A 58 -13.89 -9.17 25.21
CA ASP A 58 -12.54 -9.23 25.80
C ASP A 58 -11.54 -9.98 24.92
N PHE A 59 -10.35 -9.40 24.75
CA PHE A 59 -9.26 -9.98 23.95
C PHE A 59 -7.91 -9.59 24.55
N GLU A 60 -6.89 -10.36 24.17
CA GLU A 60 -5.52 -10.13 24.65
C GLU A 60 -4.58 -9.65 23.54
N ILE A 61 -4.87 -9.95 22.28
CA ILE A 61 -4.04 -9.56 21.14
C ILE A 61 -4.85 -8.68 20.19
N LEU A 62 -4.34 -7.48 19.90
CA LEU A 62 -4.86 -6.62 18.84
C LEU A 62 -3.98 -6.77 17.60
N CYS A 63 -4.56 -7.23 16.49
CA CYS A 63 -3.91 -7.25 15.20
C CYS A 63 -4.38 -6.10 14.30
N ALA A 64 -3.45 -5.45 13.58
CA ALA A 64 -3.83 -4.45 12.59
C ALA A 64 -2.82 -4.28 11.44
N GLY A 65 -3.25 -4.57 10.20
CA GLY A 65 -2.53 -4.23 8.97
C GLY A 65 -3.02 -2.90 8.39
N PHE A 66 -2.75 -1.80 9.08
CA PHE A 66 -3.45 -0.53 8.83
C PHE A 66 -2.88 0.27 7.64
N PRO A 67 -3.72 1.05 6.92
CA PRO A 67 -3.23 1.90 5.83
C PRO A 67 -2.24 2.98 6.29
N CYS A 68 -1.17 3.19 5.53
CA CYS A 68 -0.20 4.26 5.78
C CYS A 68 -0.82 5.64 5.46
N GLN A 69 -0.90 6.53 6.46
CA GLN A 69 -1.40 7.91 6.33
C GLN A 69 -0.40 8.90 6.95
N PRO A 70 -0.19 10.11 6.37
CA PRO A 70 0.58 11.18 7.04
C PRO A 70 -0.16 11.71 8.26
N PHE A 71 0.57 11.97 9.34
CA PHE A 71 0.06 12.71 10.51
C PHE A 71 0.18 14.22 10.30
N SER A 72 -0.72 14.99 10.91
CA SER A 72 -0.72 16.45 10.77
C SER A 72 0.36 17.09 11.66
N LYS A 73 1.07 18.10 11.15
CA LYS A 73 2.10 18.86 11.90
C LYS A 73 1.54 20.08 12.66
N SER A 74 0.22 20.22 12.75
CA SER A 74 -0.42 21.50 13.10
C SER A 74 -1.37 21.36 14.29
N GLY A 75 -0.97 21.94 15.43
CA GLY A 75 -1.72 22.07 16.67
C GLY A 75 -0.76 22.34 17.84
N SER A 76 -1.23 23.01 18.91
CA SER A 76 -0.46 23.14 20.16
C SER A 76 -0.19 21.73 20.71
N GLN A 77 1.04 21.24 20.53
CA GLN A 77 1.39 19.83 20.75
C GLN A 77 1.42 19.48 22.24
N GLU A 78 0.31 18.99 22.78
CA GLU A 78 0.23 18.51 24.17
C GLU A 78 0.56 17.00 24.32
N GLY A 79 0.64 16.22 23.22
CA GLY A 79 1.02 14.79 23.25
C GLY A 79 0.92 14.08 21.88
N PHE A 80 1.30 12.78 21.81
CA PHE A 80 1.26 12.01 20.55
C PHE A 80 -0.16 11.67 20.10
N GLY A 81 -1.09 11.52 21.04
CA GLY A 81 -2.51 11.30 20.74
C GLY A 81 -3.09 12.38 19.83
N ASP A 82 -2.66 13.63 20.00
CA ASP A 82 -3.13 14.77 19.20
C ASP A 82 -2.63 14.74 17.77
N GLU A 83 -1.40 14.29 17.55
CA GLU A 83 -0.82 14.14 16.20
C GLU A 83 -1.55 13.05 15.39
N THR A 84 -2.14 12.06 16.05
CA THR A 84 -2.88 10.97 15.39
C THR A 84 -4.33 11.33 15.06
N ARG A 85 -4.93 12.36 15.67
CA ARG A 85 -6.36 12.66 15.56
C ARG A 85 -6.83 12.71 14.10
N GLY A 86 -7.95 12.02 13.83
CA GLY A 86 -8.54 11.95 12.49
C GLY A 86 -7.93 10.90 11.56
N THR A 87 -6.89 10.18 11.99
CA THR A 87 -6.32 9.05 11.24
C THR A 87 -6.89 7.71 11.66
N LEU A 88 -6.67 6.67 10.86
CA LEU A 88 -7.06 5.30 11.20
C LEU A 88 -6.24 4.73 12.37
N PHE A 89 -5.00 5.19 12.54
CA PHE A 89 -4.17 4.80 13.69
C PHE A 89 -4.71 5.37 15.01
N HIS A 90 -5.32 6.56 15.00
CA HIS A 90 -6.02 7.08 16.18
C HIS A 90 -7.16 6.16 16.63
N GLU A 91 -7.90 5.56 15.69
CA GLU A 91 -8.97 4.61 16.03
C GLU A 91 -8.44 3.30 16.60
N ILE A 92 -7.27 2.84 16.14
CA ILE A 92 -6.56 1.72 16.79
C ILE A 92 -6.24 2.11 18.24
N MET A 93 -5.60 3.27 18.45
CA MET A 93 -5.22 3.71 19.80
C MET A 93 -6.42 4.01 20.71
N ARG A 94 -7.58 4.37 20.14
CA ARG A 94 -8.85 4.46 20.88
C ARG A 94 -9.23 3.09 21.44
N ILE A 95 -9.25 2.05 20.60
CA ILE A 95 -9.54 0.67 21.02
C ILE A 95 -8.50 0.17 22.03
N VAL A 96 -7.21 0.46 21.83
CA VAL A 96 -6.14 0.10 22.78
C VAL A 96 -6.41 0.69 24.16
N ARG A 97 -6.81 1.97 24.24
CA ARG A 97 -7.13 2.63 25.52
C ARG A 97 -8.42 2.11 26.17
N GLU A 98 -9.40 1.70 25.37
CA GLU A 98 -10.68 1.17 25.86
C GLU A 98 -10.55 -0.29 26.35
N SER A 99 -9.79 -1.13 25.65
CA SER A 99 -9.72 -2.57 25.89
C SER A 99 -8.45 -3.03 26.60
N ASN A 100 -7.40 -2.21 26.63
CA ASN A 100 -6.11 -2.47 27.27
C ASN A 100 -5.54 -3.88 27.00
N PRO A 101 -5.39 -4.31 25.74
CA PRO A 101 -4.89 -5.65 25.41
C PRO A 101 -3.49 -5.91 25.94
N SER A 102 -3.14 -7.18 26.05
CA SER A 102 -1.81 -7.62 26.49
C SER A 102 -0.74 -7.38 25.40
N ILE A 103 -1.10 -7.55 24.13
CA ILE A 103 -0.20 -7.46 22.97
C ILE A 103 -0.84 -6.65 21.83
N LEU A 104 -0.05 -5.79 21.21
CA LEU A 104 -0.32 -5.13 19.94
C LEU A 104 0.55 -5.76 18.85
N PHE A 105 -0.04 -6.22 17.75
CA PHE A 105 0.67 -6.78 16.61
C PHE A 105 0.26 -6.07 15.32
N LEU A 106 1.07 -5.11 14.90
CA LEU A 106 0.76 -4.20 13.81
C LEU A 106 1.69 -4.43 12.60
N GLU A 107 1.20 -4.18 11.40
CA GLU A 107 1.97 -4.30 10.15
C GLU A 107 1.82 -3.03 9.29
N ASN A 108 2.90 -2.69 8.58
CA ASN A 108 2.85 -1.67 7.53
C ASN A 108 3.95 -1.88 6.46
N VAL A 109 3.97 -1.01 5.45
CA VAL A 109 5.07 -0.94 4.48
C VAL A 109 6.35 -0.40 5.13
N PRO A 110 7.54 -0.85 4.69
CA PRO A 110 8.83 -0.41 5.27
C PRO A 110 9.07 1.10 5.17
N ASN A 111 8.47 1.76 4.16
CA ASN A 111 8.66 3.19 3.97
C ASN A 111 8.04 4.03 5.10
N LEU A 112 7.22 3.44 5.99
CA LEU A 112 6.66 4.12 7.15
C LEU A 112 7.75 4.74 8.04
N GLU A 113 8.89 4.08 8.20
CA GLU A 113 10.03 4.57 9.00
C GLU A 113 10.61 5.89 8.48
N ARG A 114 10.47 6.15 7.17
CA ARG A 114 11.00 7.35 6.50
C ARG A 114 9.90 8.32 6.08
N HIS A 115 8.65 7.94 6.30
CA HIS A 115 7.50 8.71 5.88
C HIS A 115 7.40 10.00 6.70
N ASP A 116 7.12 11.12 6.02
CA ASP A 116 7.10 12.45 6.64
C ASP A 116 8.39 12.74 7.44
N GLU A 117 9.55 12.45 6.85
CA GLU A 117 10.88 12.64 7.48
C GLU A 117 11.05 11.83 8.78
N GLY A 118 10.36 10.69 8.88
CA GLY A 118 10.36 9.82 10.07
C GLY A 118 9.37 10.24 11.15
N ASN A 119 8.66 11.36 10.95
CA ASN A 119 7.65 11.83 11.89
C ASN A 119 6.54 10.79 12.11
N THR A 120 6.10 10.13 11.04
CA THR A 120 5.01 9.14 11.13
C THR A 120 5.35 8.00 12.09
N TYR A 121 6.52 7.40 11.91
CA TYR A 121 6.98 6.32 12.79
C TYR A 121 7.21 6.79 14.23
N ARG A 122 7.79 7.99 14.43
CA ARG A 122 8.00 8.60 15.75
C ARG A 122 6.67 8.76 16.52
N VAL A 123 5.63 9.23 15.83
CA VAL A 123 4.30 9.43 16.43
C VAL A 123 3.64 8.10 16.81
N ILE A 124 3.73 7.09 15.94
CA ILE A 124 3.18 5.76 16.23
C ILE A 124 3.86 5.16 17.45
N ARG A 125 5.19 5.16 17.48
CA ARG A 125 5.96 4.66 18.62
C ARG A 125 5.59 5.39 19.90
N GLY A 126 5.61 6.73 19.87
CA GLY A 126 5.30 7.56 21.01
C GLY A 126 3.90 7.33 21.57
N ALA A 127 2.88 7.19 20.70
CA ALA A 127 1.52 6.92 21.13
C ALA A 127 1.35 5.53 21.77
N ILE A 128 2.07 4.51 21.27
CA ILE A 128 2.06 3.16 21.85
C ILE A 128 2.77 3.15 23.21
N GLU A 129 3.94 3.77 23.31
CA GLU A 129 4.69 3.90 24.57
C GLU A 129 3.91 4.71 25.61
N GLU A 130 3.26 5.81 25.21
CA GLU A 130 2.39 6.63 26.07
C GLU A 130 1.17 5.85 26.59
N ALA A 131 0.71 4.85 25.85
CA ALA A 131 -0.37 3.95 26.27
C ALA A 131 0.07 2.84 27.23
N GLY A 132 1.35 2.78 27.64
CA GLY A 132 1.86 1.80 28.60
C GLY A 132 2.33 0.48 27.96
N TYR A 133 2.93 0.55 26.78
CA TYR A 133 3.47 -0.61 26.07
C TYR A 133 4.94 -0.39 25.71
N ARG A 134 5.77 -1.41 25.94
CA ARG A 134 7.10 -1.48 25.32
C ARG A 134 6.96 -1.78 23.84
N PHE A 135 7.78 -1.12 23.02
CA PHE A 135 7.67 -1.13 21.57
C PHE A 135 8.90 -1.73 20.90
N TRP A 136 8.68 -2.70 20.01
CA TRP A 136 9.68 -3.29 19.11
C TRP A 136 9.22 -3.18 17.67
N SER A 137 10.15 -3.03 16.73
CA SER A 137 9.83 -3.14 15.31
C SER A 137 10.98 -3.68 14.48
N GLU A 138 10.64 -4.38 13.38
CA GLU A 138 11.62 -4.91 12.45
C GLU A 138 11.04 -5.05 11.04
N VAL A 139 11.89 -4.87 10.02
CA VAL A 139 11.52 -5.08 8.61
C VAL A 139 11.83 -6.52 8.21
N LEU A 140 10.79 -7.33 8.11
CA LEU A 140 10.87 -8.74 7.74
C LEU A 140 10.38 -8.98 6.31
N SER A 141 10.76 -10.12 5.73
CA SER A 141 10.25 -10.53 4.42
C SER A 141 10.12 -12.04 4.29
N PRO A 142 9.01 -12.56 3.72
CA PRO A 142 8.71 -14.00 3.70
C PRO A 142 9.81 -14.89 3.10
N HIS A 143 10.55 -14.43 2.09
CA HIS A 143 11.68 -15.17 1.51
C HIS A 143 12.82 -15.47 2.47
N LYS A 144 12.91 -14.77 3.60
CA LYS A 144 13.87 -15.04 4.67
C LYS A 144 13.38 -16.14 5.63
N PHE A 145 12.14 -16.57 5.47
CA PHE A 145 11.42 -17.54 6.31
C PHE A 145 10.78 -18.65 5.44
N GLY A 146 11.44 -19.05 4.36
CA GLY A 146 11.04 -20.21 3.55
C GLY A 146 9.92 -19.98 2.52
N THR A 147 9.36 -18.76 2.41
CA THR A 147 8.29 -18.48 1.42
C THR A 147 8.84 -17.74 0.20
N PRO A 148 8.71 -18.24 -1.06
CA PRO A 148 9.31 -17.65 -2.27
C PRO A 148 8.66 -16.33 -2.73
N GLN A 149 8.68 -15.31 -1.87
CA GLN A 149 8.13 -13.98 -2.13
C GLN A 149 9.00 -12.89 -1.47
N ILE A 150 9.52 -11.99 -2.31
CA ILE A 150 10.15 -10.75 -1.85
C ILE A 150 9.05 -9.73 -1.54
N ARG A 151 8.70 -9.63 -0.27
CA ARG A 151 7.72 -8.69 0.26
C ARG A 151 8.22 -8.15 1.59
N LYS A 152 8.91 -7.01 1.59
CA LYS A 152 9.39 -6.40 2.82
C LYS A 152 8.23 -5.71 3.53
N ARG A 153 8.09 -5.92 4.84
CA ARG A 153 7.07 -5.31 5.70
C ARG A 153 7.65 -4.96 7.05
N LEU A 154 7.23 -3.82 7.58
CA LEU A 154 7.54 -3.39 8.93
C LEU A 154 6.51 -4.05 9.85
N PHE A 155 6.99 -4.88 10.77
CA PHE A 155 6.19 -5.42 11.86
C PHE A 155 6.49 -4.63 13.12
N MET A 156 5.45 -4.28 13.86
CA MET A 156 5.54 -3.54 15.11
C MET A 156 4.83 -4.34 16.18
N VAL A 157 5.51 -4.57 17.30
CA VAL A 157 5.01 -5.34 18.43
C VAL A 157 5.02 -4.43 19.66
N GLY A 158 3.85 -4.29 20.28
CA GLY A 158 3.70 -3.64 21.58
C GLY A 158 3.37 -4.68 22.63
N ILE A 159 4.08 -4.73 23.75
CA ILE A 159 3.74 -5.60 24.89
C ILE A 159 3.50 -4.69 26.09
N ARG A 160 2.37 -4.90 26.79
CA ARG A 160 1.98 -4.07 27.93
C ARG A 160 3.06 -4.11 29.02
N ASP A 161 3.36 -2.96 29.62
CA ASP A 161 4.52 -2.78 30.50
C ASP A 161 4.54 -3.73 31.72
N ASP A 162 3.36 -4.04 32.27
CA ASP A 162 3.17 -4.95 33.40
C ASP A 162 3.44 -6.42 33.07
N LEU A 163 3.46 -6.77 31.78
CA LEU A 163 3.70 -8.14 31.29
C LEU A 163 5.14 -8.37 30.83
N CYS A 164 5.93 -7.30 30.70
CA CYS A 164 7.31 -7.41 30.26
C CYS A 164 8.20 -7.94 31.40
N CYS A 165 8.68 -9.18 31.26
CA CYS A 165 9.67 -9.79 32.15
C CYS A 165 11.11 -9.44 31.72
N GLU A 166 12.11 -9.95 32.46
CA GLU A 166 13.55 -9.68 32.18
C GLU A 166 14.01 -10.23 30.81
N GLU A 167 13.30 -11.22 30.25
CA GLU A 167 13.54 -11.72 28.90
C GLU A 167 12.85 -10.80 27.87
N GLU A 168 13.65 -9.99 27.18
CA GLU A 168 13.14 -9.09 26.14
C GLU A 168 12.61 -9.88 24.92
N PHE A 169 11.44 -9.47 24.43
CA PHE A 169 10.91 -9.93 23.15
C PHE A 169 11.95 -9.77 22.04
N SER A 170 12.05 -10.78 21.17
CA SER A 170 12.88 -10.72 19.96
C SER A 170 12.13 -11.25 18.75
N PHE A 171 12.38 -10.63 17.59
CA PHE A 171 11.84 -11.09 16.32
C PHE A 171 12.49 -12.41 15.89
N PRO A 172 11.79 -13.21 15.05
CA PRO A 172 12.31 -14.49 14.57
C PRO A 172 13.59 -14.29 13.76
N LYS A 173 14.57 -15.17 13.98
CA LYS A 173 15.81 -15.19 13.21
C LYS A 173 15.55 -15.72 11.80
N GLU A 174 16.20 -15.12 10.82
CA GLU A 174 16.11 -15.52 9.42
C GLU A 174 16.62 -16.96 9.23
N SER A 175 15.86 -17.76 8.49
CA SER A 175 16.18 -19.17 8.17
C SER A 175 17.23 -19.30 7.05
N ASN A 176 17.40 -18.26 6.21
CA ASN A 176 18.25 -18.25 5.01
C ASN A 176 18.03 -19.46 4.08
N GLU A 177 16.86 -20.11 4.14
CA GLU A 177 16.51 -21.23 3.28
C GLU A 177 16.40 -20.78 1.82
N ARG A 178 16.86 -21.65 0.90
CA ARG A 178 16.67 -21.40 -0.53
C ARG A 178 15.19 -21.58 -0.85
N THR A 179 14.62 -20.58 -1.52
CA THR A 179 13.22 -20.60 -1.96
C THR A 179 13.14 -20.53 -3.49
N ASP A 180 12.22 -21.27 -4.10
CA ASP A 180 11.92 -21.21 -5.54
C ASP A 180 10.40 -21.05 -5.72
N VAL A 181 9.98 -20.13 -6.61
CA VAL A 181 8.55 -19.95 -6.91
C VAL A 181 7.93 -21.22 -7.50
N ARG A 182 8.75 -22.07 -8.13
CA ARG A 182 8.32 -23.36 -8.67
C ARG A 182 7.79 -24.29 -7.58
N ASP A 183 8.25 -24.13 -6.34
CA ASP A 183 7.87 -24.99 -5.21
C ASP A 183 6.43 -24.72 -4.73
N ILE A 184 5.84 -23.59 -5.13
CA ILE A 184 4.46 -23.20 -4.79
C ILE A 184 3.52 -23.15 -5.99
N LEU A 185 3.99 -23.60 -7.16
CA LEU A 185 3.11 -23.71 -8.33
C LEU A 185 2.11 -24.84 -8.11
N ASP A 186 0.91 -24.65 -8.65
CA ASP A 186 -0.07 -25.72 -8.73
C ASP A 186 0.54 -26.88 -9.54
N PRO A 187 0.60 -28.11 -9.00
CA PRO A 187 1.23 -29.23 -9.68
C PRO A 187 0.43 -29.73 -10.88
N ARG A 188 -0.80 -29.23 -11.09
CA ARG A 188 -1.64 -29.63 -12.23
C ARG A 188 -1.09 -29.01 -13.52
N ASP A 189 -0.78 -29.86 -14.48
CA ASP A 189 -0.38 -29.45 -15.83
C ASP A 189 -1.52 -28.77 -16.62
N VAL A 190 -2.77 -29.02 -16.22
CA VAL A 190 -3.98 -28.45 -16.83
C VAL A 190 -4.86 -27.89 -15.73
N VAL A 191 -5.16 -26.59 -15.84
CA VAL A 191 -6.14 -25.89 -15.03
C VAL A 191 -7.32 -25.49 -15.91
N GLY A 192 -8.48 -25.20 -15.30
CA GLY A 192 -9.65 -24.80 -16.07
C GLY A 192 -9.48 -23.43 -16.74
N ASP A 193 -10.17 -23.21 -17.85
CA ASP A 193 -10.11 -22.01 -18.69
C ASP A 193 -10.31 -20.69 -17.91
N GLN A 194 -10.95 -20.71 -16.73
CA GLN A 194 -11.10 -19.54 -15.88
C GLN A 194 -9.76 -18.97 -15.37
N TYR A 195 -8.70 -19.78 -15.37
CA TYR A 195 -7.35 -19.38 -14.97
C TYR A 195 -6.51 -18.90 -16.15
N ASP A 196 -7.01 -19.04 -17.39
CA ASP A 196 -6.28 -18.61 -18.57
C ASP A 196 -6.15 -17.09 -18.64
N LEU A 197 -4.99 -16.65 -19.11
CA LEU A 197 -4.79 -15.27 -19.48
C LEU A 197 -5.60 -14.98 -20.74
N THR A 198 -6.41 -13.94 -20.70
CA THR A 198 -7.13 -13.50 -21.90
C THR A 198 -6.15 -13.14 -23.01
N PRO A 199 -6.53 -13.25 -24.30
CA PRO A 199 -5.65 -12.90 -25.42
C PRO A 199 -5.04 -11.48 -25.29
N ARG A 200 -5.79 -10.55 -24.70
CA ARG A 200 -5.31 -9.21 -24.39
C ARG A 200 -4.19 -9.19 -23.35
N LYS A 201 -4.31 -9.97 -22.26
CA LYS A 201 -3.26 -10.06 -21.22
C LYS A 201 -1.99 -10.68 -21.80
N ILE A 202 -2.13 -11.73 -22.61
CA ILE A 202 -1.01 -12.35 -23.34
C ILE A 202 -0.33 -11.32 -24.24
N ALA A 203 -1.09 -10.61 -25.08
CA ALA A 203 -0.54 -9.57 -25.95
C ALA A 203 0.22 -8.48 -25.19
N VAL A 204 -0.25 -8.08 -24.01
CA VAL A 204 0.47 -7.13 -23.15
C VAL A 204 1.80 -7.71 -22.65
N ILE A 205 1.82 -8.94 -22.16
CA ILE A 205 3.04 -9.62 -21.70
C ILE A 205 4.03 -9.76 -22.85
N ASP A 206 3.57 -10.20 -24.01
CA ASP A 206 4.41 -10.36 -25.21
C ASP A 206 4.98 -9.02 -25.68
N THR A 207 4.18 -7.95 -25.65
CA THR A 207 4.63 -6.60 -26.01
C THR A 207 5.74 -6.13 -25.08
N TRP A 208 5.59 -6.32 -23.76
CA TRP A 208 6.67 -6.01 -22.81
C TRP A 208 7.89 -6.92 -22.99
N GLY A 209 7.69 -8.20 -23.32
CA GLY A 209 8.76 -9.13 -23.62
C GLY A 209 9.56 -8.70 -24.86
N GLN A 210 8.88 -8.26 -25.92
CA GLN A 210 9.52 -7.71 -27.13
C GLN A 210 10.27 -6.41 -26.82
N PHE A 211 9.65 -5.50 -26.06
CA PHE A 211 10.29 -4.27 -25.61
C PHE A 211 11.61 -4.55 -24.87
N ILE A 212 11.59 -5.45 -23.88
CA ILE A 212 12.78 -5.82 -23.10
C ILE A 212 13.84 -6.48 -23.98
N LYS A 213 13.45 -7.33 -24.95
CA LYS A 213 14.39 -7.94 -25.91
C LYS A 213 15.01 -6.92 -26.87
N ALA A 214 14.29 -5.85 -27.19
CA ALA A 214 14.77 -4.78 -28.06
C ALA A 214 15.72 -3.80 -27.33
N LEU A 215 15.74 -3.83 -25.99
CA LEU A 215 16.63 -2.98 -25.21
C LEU A 215 18.11 -3.39 -25.40
N PRO A 216 19.03 -2.43 -25.54
CA PRO A 216 20.46 -2.70 -25.48
C PRO A 216 20.83 -3.45 -24.19
N SER A 217 21.79 -4.37 -24.26
CA SER A 217 22.16 -5.28 -23.16
C SER A 217 22.57 -4.60 -21.84
N ASN A 218 22.96 -3.33 -21.89
CA ASN A 218 23.34 -2.53 -20.72
C ASN A 218 22.30 -1.46 -20.33
N SER A 219 21.18 -1.39 -21.03
CA SER A 219 20.13 -0.43 -20.73
C SER A 219 19.14 -1.02 -19.71
N ARG A 220 18.72 -0.19 -18.75
CA ARG A 220 17.70 -0.57 -17.76
C ARG A 220 16.57 0.44 -17.83
N PRO A 221 15.32 0.00 -18.02
CA PRO A 221 14.20 0.92 -18.02
C PRO A 221 14.03 1.53 -16.61
N PRO A 222 13.51 2.76 -16.50
CA PRO A 222 13.17 3.36 -15.22
C PRO A 222 12.19 2.48 -14.44
N SER A 223 12.28 2.50 -13.11
CA SER A 223 11.32 1.84 -12.23
C SER A 223 10.56 2.87 -11.40
N PRO A 224 9.24 3.06 -11.60
CA PRO A 224 8.39 2.38 -12.58
C PRO A 224 8.61 2.86 -14.02
N THR A 225 8.37 1.96 -14.99
CA THR A 225 8.37 2.29 -16.42
C THR A 225 6.99 2.78 -16.82
N TRP A 226 6.88 4.03 -17.29
CA TRP A 226 5.64 4.63 -17.76
C TRP A 226 5.72 4.80 -19.27
N SER A 227 5.34 3.75 -20.01
CA SER A 227 5.31 3.77 -21.48
C SER A 227 4.38 4.84 -22.06
N GLN A 228 3.43 5.35 -21.26
CA GLN A 228 2.59 6.48 -21.59
C GLN A 228 3.36 7.80 -21.75
N GLU A 229 4.60 7.88 -21.25
CA GLU A 229 5.50 9.02 -21.43
C GLU A 229 6.45 8.88 -22.61
N PHE A 230 6.49 7.73 -23.28
CA PHE A 230 7.35 7.52 -24.43
C PHE A 230 6.94 8.45 -25.58
N GLY A 231 7.89 9.24 -26.06
CA GLY A 231 7.68 10.24 -27.11
C GLY A 231 6.82 11.44 -26.70
N ARG A 232 6.51 11.62 -25.42
CA ARG A 232 5.71 12.76 -24.93
C ARG A 232 6.58 13.96 -24.60
N ARG A 233 6.11 15.16 -24.93
CA ARG A 233 6.82 16.45 -24.81
C ARG A 233 6.01 17.56 -24.17
N TYR A 234 4.76 17.28 -23.79
CA TYR A 234 3.94 18.26 -23.07
C TYR A 234 4.66 18.82 -21.81
N PRO A 235 4.57 20.15 -21.58
CA PRO A 235 5.36 20.84 -20.56
C PRO A 235 4.82 20.56 -19.15
N LEU A 236 5.71 20.20 -18.22
CA LEU A 236 5.36 19.84 -16.84
C LEU A 236 5.15 21.05 -15.91
N GLU A 237 5.59 22.24 -16.33
CA GLU A 237 5.48 23.50 -15.58
C GLU A 237 4.52 24.48 -16.26
N GLY A 238 3.89 25.34 -15.46
CA GLY A 238 3.05 26.44 -15.93
C GLY A 238 1.70 26.05 -16.54
N ILE A 239 1.60 24.86 -17.17
CA ILE A 239 0.41 24.37 -17.89
C ILE A 239 -0.39 23.33 -17.08
N HIS A 240 0.20 22.76 -16.03
CA HIS A 240 -0.50 21.82 -15.14
C HIS A 240 -1.18 22.53 -13.96
N PRO A 241 -2.40 22.11 -13.58
CA PRO A 241 -3.17 21.00 -14.16
C PRO A 241 -3.92 21.39 -15.47
N ILE A 242 -3.78 20.54 -16.49
CA ILE A 242 -4.41 20.72 -17.82
C ILE A 242 -5.94 20.71 -17.74
N SER A 243 -6.52 20.10 -16.70
CA SER A 243 -7.97 20.05 -16.48
C SER A 243 -8.58 21.33 -15.93
N LYS A 244 -7.85 22.12 -15.13
CA LYS A 244 -8.40 23.31 -14.45
C LYS A 244 -7.92 24.64 -14.99
N GLN A 245 -6.77 24.68 -15.68
CA GLN A 245 -6.25 25.95 -16.21
C GLN A 245 -6.98 26.39 -17.49
N LYS A 246 -6.95 27.70 -17.80
CA LYS A 246 -7.42 28.29 -19.08
C LYS A 246 -6.48 27.96 -20.26
N VAL A 247 -5.94 26.74 -20.33
CA VAL A 247 -5.14 26.29 -21.47
C VAL A 247 -6.03 26.30 -22.71
N ARG A 248 -5.60 26.98 -23.78
CA ARG A 248 -6.40 27.05 -25.00
C ARG A 248 -6.29 25.71 -25.72
N VAL A 249 -7.39 25.30 -26.35
CA VAL A 249 -7.44 24.05 -27.13
C VAL A 249 -6.31 24.01 -28.16
N LYS A 250 -6.01 25.15 -28.82
CA LYS A 250 -4.93 25.25 -29.79
C LYS A 250 -3.55 24.91 -29.21
N ASP A 251 -3.30 25.27 -27.95
CA ASP A 251 -2.00 25.03 -27.31
C ASP A 251 -1.87 23.53 -27.00
N LEU A 252 -2.95 22.88 -26.53
CA LEU A 252 -2.98 21.42 -26.33
C LEU A 252 -2.81 20.67 -27.64
N LYS A 253 -3.46 21.12 -28.72
CA LYS A 253 -3.34 20.49 -30.04
C LYS A 253 -1.94 20.65 -30.62
N SER A 254 -1.31 21.82 -30.47
CA SER A 254 0.07 22.05 -30.92
C SER A 254 1.02 20.99 -30.34
N VAL A 255 0.95 20.81 -29.02
CA VAL A 255 1.75 19.80 -28.32
C VAL A 255 1.47 18.39 -28.84
N LEU A 256 0.20 18.02 -29.02
CA LEU A 256 -0.15 16.70 -29.54
C LEU A 256 0.33 16.48 -30.99
N HIS A 257 0.27 17.52 -31.83
CA HIS A 257 0.80 17.46 -33.19
C HIS A 257 2.32 17.30 -33.21
N GLU A 258 3.05 18.04 -32.36
CA GLU A 258 4.51 17.89 -32.20
C GLU A 258 4.90 16.49 -31.71
N GLU A 259 4.05 15.85 -30.91
CA GLU A 259 4.19 14.46 -30.44
C GLU A 259 3.69 13.42 -31.47
N GLY A 260 3.35 13.84 -32.70
CA GLY A 260 2.88 12.96 -33.76
C GLY A 260 1.53 12.26 -33.49
N GLN A 261 0.73 12.76 -32.56
CA GLN A 261 -0.57 12.19 -32.23
C GLN A 261 -1.63 12.54 -33.27
N SER A 262 -2.57 11.63 -33.49
CA SER A 262 -3.78 11.93 -34.25
C SER A 262 -4.71 12.83 -33.43
N VAL A 263 -4.81 14.10 -33.81
CA VAL A 263 -5.59 15.11 -33.09
C VAL A 263 -6.97 15.31 -33.71
N PRO A 264 -8.07 15.23 -32.94
CA PRO A 264 -9.42 15.50 -33.44
C PRO A 264 -9.57 16.93 -33.99
N GLU A 265 -10.41 17.10 -35.02
CA GLU A 265 -10.72 18.44 -35.56
C GLU A 265 -11.50 19.32 -34.57
N SER A 266 -12.26 18.69 -33.67
CA SER A 266 -13.14 19.37 -32.69
C SER A 266 -12.46 20.51 -31.93
N ARG A 267 -13.21 21.60 -31.73
CA ARG A 267 -12.78 22.76 -30.95
C ARG A 267 -12.98 22.61 -29.45
N PHE A 268 -13.51 21.49 -28.97
CA PHE A 268 -13.78 21.29 -27.55
C PHE A 268 -12.61 20.61 -26.83
N ARG A 269 -12.23 21.15 -25.66
CA ARG A 269 -11.13 20.61 -24.83
C ARG A 269 -11.34 19.15 -24.44
N LYS A 270 -12.59 18.78 -24.15
CA LYS A 270 -12.98 17.42 -23.75
C LYS A 270 -12.57 16.35 -24.77
N ASP A 271 -12.33 16.75 -26.03
CA ASP A 271 -11.94 15.82 -27.10
C ASP A 271 -10.40 15.70 -27.22
N SER A 272 -9.64 16.68 -26.74
CA SER A 272 -8.15 16.64 -26.74
C SER A 272 -7.55 16.17 -25.41
N ILE A 273 -8.22 16.43 -24.28
CA ILE A 273 -7.75 16.01 -22.95
C ILE A 273 -7.54 14.49 -22.83
N PRO A 274 -8.43 13.63 -23.35
CA PRO A 274 -8.27 12.17 -23.26
C PRO A 274 -7.00 11.61 -23.91
N LEU A 275 -6.35 12.38 -24.78
CA LEU A 275 -5.09 12.01 -25.45
C LEU A 275 -3.85 12.18 -24.57
N PHE A 276 -3.98 12.80 -23.39
CA PHE A 276 -2.91 12.90 -22.40
C PHE A 276 -3.00 11.72 -21.40
N PRO A 277 -1.90 11.34 -20.72
CA PRO A 277 -1.96 10.26 -19.73
C PRO A 277 -3.00 10.52 -18.61
N PRO A 278 -3.70 9.48 -18.09
CA PRO A 278 -4.80 9.68 -17.13
C PRO A 278 -4.45 10.52 -15.90
N TYR A 279 -3.22 10.35 -15.38
CA TYR A 279 -2.73 11.11 -14.23
C TYR A 279 -2.41 12.58 -14.52
N ILE A 280 -2.32 12.96 -15.81
CA ILE A 280 -2.23 14.34 -16.25
C ILE A 280 -3.62 14.95 -16.37
N GLN A 281 -4.58 14.16 -16.89
CA GLN A 281 -5.97 14.57 -17.02
C GLN A 281 -6.60 14.85 -15.65
N SER A 282 -6.41 13.94 -14.69
CA SER A 282 -7.11 13.98 -13.39
C SER A 282 -6.41 14.85 -12.33
N SER A 283 -5.23 15.40 -12.62
CA SER A 283 -4.48 16.20 -11.65
C SER A 283 -5.30 17.40 -11.20
N LYS A 284 -5.51 17.53 -9.88
CA LYS A 284 -6.26 18.66 -9.28
C LYS A 284 -5.36 19.85 -8.95
N THR A 285 -4.05 19.62 -8.91
CA THR A 285 -2.98 20.56 -8.52
C THR A 285 -1.80 20.41 -9.49
N GLN A 286 -0.76 21.22 -9.29
CA GLN A 286 0.52 21.00 -9.97
C GLN A 286 1.08 19.63 -9.56
N LEU A 287 1.79 18.98 -10.50
CA LEU A 287 2.45 17.71 -10.22
C LEU A 287 3.53 17.92 -9.16
N PRO A 288 3.70 16.99 -8.20
CA PRO A 288 4.82 17.04 -7.27
C PRO A 288 6.14 16.71 -8.00
N ASP A 289 7.26 17.21 -7.49
CA ASP A 289 8.55 17.13 -8.18
C ASP A 289 9.05 15.70 -8.38
N TRP A 290 8.80 14.80 -7.42
CA TRP A 290 9.12 13.38 -7.56
C TRP A 290 8.45 12.77 -8.80
N LYS A 291 7.21 13.18 -9.11
CA LYS A 291 6.45 12.68 -10.24
C LYS A 291 6.93 13.29 -11.55
N LYS A 292 7.28 14.58 -11.54
CA LYS A 292 7.92 15.23 -12.70
C LYS A 292 9.24 14.54 -13.04
N ASN A 293 10.05 14.20 -12.02
CA ASN A 293 11.32 13.50 -12.20
C ASN A 293 11.11 12.10 -12.79
N PHE A 294 10.06 11.36 -12.39
CA PHE A 294 9.73 10.08 -13.04
C PHE A 294 9.32 10.24 -14.50
N ILE A 295 8.53 11.26 -14.82
CA ILE A 295 8.13 11.54 -16.20
C ILE A 295 9.37 11.84 -17.06
N LYS A 296 10.26 12.72 -16.59
CA LYS A 296 11.51 13.07 -17.29
C LYS A 296 12.36 11.83 -17.56
N LYS A 297 12.62 11.00 -16.55
CA LYS A 297 13.40 9.76 -16.70
C LYS A 297 12.81 8.80 -17.74
N ASN A 298 11.49 8.70 -17.85
CA ASN A 298 10.84 7.83 -18.84
C ASN A 298 10.92 8.40 -20.25
N ARG A 299 10.86 9.73 -20.40
CA ARG A 299 11.06 10.41 -21.70
C ARG A 299 12.52 10.26 -22.16
N GLU A 300 13.47 10.57 -21.27
CA GLU A 300 14.92 10.43 -21.51
C GLU A 300 15.32 9.00 -21.87
N PHE A 301 14.65 8.00 -21.29
CA PHE A 301 14.91 6.60 -21.62
C PHE A 301 14.43 6.22 -23.03
N TRP A 302 13.37 6.86 -23.52
CA TRP A 302 12.79 6.58 -24.82
C TRP A 302 13.53 7.26 -25.97
N GLU A 303 14.09 8.45 -25.73
CA GLU A 303 14.90 9.22 -26.69
C GLU A 303 16.25 8.54 -27.00
#